data_AF-A0A8C0XYY7-F1
#
_entry.id   AF-A0A8C0XYY7-F1
#
_cell.length_a   1.000
_cell.length_b   1.000
_cell.length_c   1.000
_cell.angle_alpha   90.00
_cell.angle_beta   90.00
_cell.angle_gamma   90.00
#
_symmetry.space_group_name_H-M   'P 1'
#
loop_
_entity.id
_entity.type
_entity.pdbx_description
1 polymer ?
#
loop_
_entity_poly.entity_id
_entity_poly.type
_entity_poly.pdbx_seq_one_letter_code
_entity_poly.pdbx_strand_id
1 'polypeptide(L)'
;MIYSFNRYTDATSKYESVMKTEPSIAEYTVRSKERICHCFSKDEKPVEAIRICSEVLQMEPDNVNALKDRAEAYLIEEMYDEAIQDYETAQEHNENDQQIREGLEKAQRLLKQSQKRDYYKILGVKRNAKKQEIIKAYRKLALQWHPDNFQNEEEKKKAEKKFIDIAAAKEVLSDPEMRKKFDDGEDPLDAESQQGGGGNPFHRSWNSWQGFNPFSSGGPFRFKFHFN
;
A
#
# COMPACT_ATOMS: atom_id res chain seq x y z
N MET A 1 23.68 -16.97 3.50
CA MET A 1 22.22 -17.18 3.40
C MET A 1 21.77 -18.60 3.75
N ILE A 2 22.39 -19.68 3.25
CA ILE A 2 21.93 -21.06 3.54
C ILE A 2 22.07 -21.46 5.04
N TYR A 3 23.11 -20.96 5.72
CA TYR A 3 23.38 -21.31 7.13
C TYR A 3 22.39 -20.71 8.16
N SER A 4 21.71 -19.60 7.84
CA SER A 4 20.73 -18.98 8.74
C SER A 4 19.36 -19.65 8.61
N PHE A 5 18.93 -19.97 7.38
CA PHE A 5 17.67 -20.67 7.08
C PHE A 5 17.55 -21.98 7.87
N ASN A 6 18.60 -22.79 7.86
CA ASN A 6 18.60 -24.09 8.56
C ASN A 6 18.45 -23.94 10.08
N ARG A 7 18.86 -22.79 10.65
CA ARG A 7 18.80 -22.58 12.10
C ARG A 7 17.40 -22.22 12.59
N TYR A 8 16.62 -21.50 11.79
CA TYR A 8 15.25 -21.12 12.16
C TYR A 8 14.30 -22.30 12.07
N THR A 9 14.42 -23.13 11.04
CA THR A 9 13.65 -24.37 10.92
C THR A 9 13.97 -25.35 12.05
N ASP A 10 15.26 -25.53 12.37
CA ASP A 10 15.69 -26.38 13.48
C ASP A 10 15.19 -25.85 14.83
N ALA A 11 15.18 -24.52 15.02
CA ALA A 11 14.66 -23.89 16.22
C ALA A 11 13.16 -24.10 16.36
N THR A 12 12.39 -23.92 15.29
CA THR A 12 10.95 -24.19 15.27
C THR A 12 10.63 -25.62 15.70
N SER A 13 11.31 -26.63 15.14
CA SER A 13 11.09 -28.04 15.52
C SER A 13 11.41 -28.33 16.98
N LYS A 14 12.40 -27.63 17.57
CA LYS A 14 12.71 -27.75 19.01
C LYS A 14 11.61 -27.16 19.87
N TYR A 15 11.11 -25.96 19.56
CA TYR A 15 10.01 -25.34 20.31
C TYR A 15 8.70 -26.14 20.18
N GLU A 16 8.42 -26.72 19.02
CA GLU A 16 7.30 -27.66 18.87
C GLU A 16 7.46 -28.90 19.76
N SER A 17 8.69 -29.39 19.95
CA SER A 17 8.96 -30.52 20.84
C SER A 17 8.72 -30.14 22.32
N VAL A 18 9.12 -28.93 22.73
CA VAL A 18 8.85 -28.41 24.09
C VAL A 18 7.35 -28.37 24.39
N MET A 19 6.55 -27.89 23.43
CA MET A 19 5.09 -27.86 23.57
C MET A 19 4.47 -29.27 23.67
N LYS A 20 5.08 -30.27 23.04
CA LYS A 20 4.62 -31.67 23.13
C LYS A 20 5.01 -32.34 24.45
N THR A 21 6.17 -31.99 25.02
CA THR A 21 6.65 -32.59 26.27
C THR A 21 5.93 -32.01 27.49
N GLU A 22 5.56 -30.73 27.45
CA GLU A 22 4.92 -30.04 28.58
C GLU A 22 3.62 -29.33 28.15
N PRO A 23 2.60 -30.06 27.67
CA PRO A 23 1.38 -29.48 27.13
C PRO A 23 0.44 -28.88 28.20
N SER A 24 0.65 -29.24 29.48
CA SER A 24 -0.19 -28.82 30.59
C SER A 24 0.11 -27.41 31.10
N ILE A 25 1.26 -26.84 30.74
CA ILE A 25 1.69 -25.53 31.22
C ILE A 25 1.52 -24.51 30.09
N ALA A 26 0.52 -23.65 30.24
CA ALA A 26 0.16 -22.65 29.23
C ALA A 26 1.32 -21.71 28.90
N GLU A 27 2.12 -21.31 29.90
CA GLU A 27 3.23 -20.38 29.70
C GLU A 27 4.31 -20.92 28.76
N TYR A 28 4.68 -22.20 28.87
CA TYR A 28 5.64 -22.80 27.92
C TYR A 28 5.08 -22.87 26.50
N THR A 29 3.77 -23.04 26.36
CA THR A 29 3.09 -23.03 25.07
C THR A 29 3.15 -21.63 24.45
N VAL A 30 2.80 -20.58 25.21
CA VAL A 30 2.81 -19.19 24.74
C VAL A 30 4.23 -18.77 24.35
N ARG A 31 5.21 -18.97 25.24
CA ARG A 31 6.61 -18.62 24.98
C ARG A 31 7.20 -19.39 23.80
N SER A 32 6.87 -20.66 23.64
CA SER A 32 7.31 -21.44 22.48
C SER A 32 6.72 -20.89 21.19
N LYS A 33 5.42 -20.54 21.17
CA LYS A 33 4.79 -19.91 20.02
C LYS A 33 5.38 -18.53 19.70
N GLU A 34 5.69 -17.70 20.70
CA GLU A 34 6.40 -16.42 20.51
C GLU A 34 7.72 -16.64 19.76
N ARG A 35 8.52 -17.63 20.19
CA ARG A 35 9.80 -17.94 19.53
C ARG A 35 9.64 -18.52 18.13
N ILE A 36 8.58 -19.30 17.89
CA ILE A 36 8.26 -19.83 16.56
C ILE A 36 7.82 -18.69 15.62
N CYS A 37 6.96 -17.78 16.09
CA CYS A 37 6.58 -16.55 15.39
C CYS A 37 7.81 -15.76 14.96
N HIS A 38 8.74 -15.52 15.90
CA HIS A 38 10.02 -14.86 15.62
C HIS A 38 10.84 -15.59 14.55
N CYS A 39 10.95 -16.92 14.64
CA CYS A 39 11.68 -17.71 13.65
C CYS A 39 11.08 -17.57 12.25
N PHE A 40 9.75 -17.63 12.10
CA PHE A 40 9.10 -17.47 10.79
C PHE A 40 9.25 -16.07 10.22
N SER A 41 9.16 -15.03 11.07
CA SER A 41 9.38 -13.65 10.63
C SER A 41 10.80 -13.45 10.10
N LYS A 42 11.83 -13.92 10.84
CA LYS A 42 13.25 -13.84 10.41
C LYS A 42 13.63 -14.77 9.27
N ASP A 43 12.84 -15.80 9.02
CA ASP A 43 12.99 -16.71 7.86
C ASP A 43 12.22 -16.22 6.63
N GLU A 44 11.66 -15.00 6.66
CA GLU A 44 10.88 -14.39 5.58
C GLU A 44 9.69 -15.26 5.13
N LYS A 45 9.03 -15.92 6.09
CA LYS A 45 7.81 -16.73 5.91
C LYS A 45 6.59 -15.99 6.49
N PRO A 46 6.09 -14.96 5.79
CA PRO A 46 5.13 -14.03 6.38
C PRO A 46 3.79 -14.67 6.71
N VAL A 47 3.29 -15.60 5.88
CA VAL A 47 1.99 -16.25 6.10
C VAL A 47 1.98 -17.06 7.40
N GLU A 48 3.02 -17.87 7.63
CA GLU A 48 3.18 -18.64 8.86
C GLU A 48 3.47 -17.74 10.07
N ALA A 49 4.28 -16.70 9.88
CA ALA A 49 4.56 -15.71 10.92
C ALA A 49 3.26 -15.03 11.39
N ILE A 50 2.48 -14.44 10.48
CA ILE A 50 1.23 -13.75 10.79
C ILE A 50 0.28 -14.67 11.57
N ARG A 51 0.13 -15.93 11.13
CA ARG A 51 -0.74 -16.90 11.81
C ARG A 51 -0.27 -17.17 13.24
N ILE A 52 0.99 -17.55 13.46
CA ILE A 52 1.49 -17.90 14.79
C ILE A 52 1.55 -16.68 15.70
N CYS A 53 2.03 -15.54 15.21
CA CYS A 53 2.07 -14.31 16.01
C CYS A 53 0.65 -13.88 16.41
N SER A 54 -0.35 -14.05 15.54
CA SER A 54 -1.75 -13.77 15.90
C SER A 54 -2.29 -14.70 16.98
N GLU A 55 -1.92 -15.99 16.98
CA GLU A 55 -2.25 -16.90 18.09
C GLU A 55 -1.59 -16.46 19.40
N VAL A 56 -0.34 -15.96 19.36
CA VAL A 56 0.33 -15.40 20.54
C VAL A 56 -0.42 -14.18 21.07
N LEU A 57 -0.76 -13.24 20.18
CA LEU A 57 -1.43 -11.98 20.54
C LEU A 57 -2.89 -12.16 20.96
N GLN A 58 -3.52 -13.30 20.65
CA GLN A 58 -4.81 -13.67 21.26
C GLN A 58 -4.67 -14.00 22.75
N MET A 59 -3.50 -14.47 23.18
CA MET A 59 -3.23 -14.84 24.58
C MET A 59 -2.55 -13.70 25.34
N GLU A 60 -1.62 -13.00 24.69
CA GLU A 60 -0.87 -11.86 25.22
C GLU A 60 -0.92 -10.68 24.22
N PRO A 61 -2.01 -9.87 24.22
CA PRO A 61 -2.18 -8.78 23.26
C PRO A 61 -1.09 -7.70 23.31
N ASP A 62 -0.44 -7.55 24.47
CA ASP A 62 0.62 -6.60 24.77
C ASP A 62 2.03 -7.16 24.53
N ASN A 63 2.16 -8.36 23.93
CA ASN A 63 3.46 -8.96 23.64
C ASN A 63 4.18 -8.19 22.51
N VAL A 64 5.05 -7.27 22.91
CA VAL A 64 5.84 -6.39 22.03
C VAL A 64 6.65 -7.16 20.97
N ASN A 65 7.22 -8.31 21.31
CA ASN A 65 8.01 -9.10 20.35
C ASN A 65 7.11 -9.66 19.24
N ALA A 66 5.98 -10.25 19.61
CA ALA A 66 5.03 -10.81 18.66
C ALA A 66 4.40 -9.73 17.76
N LEU A 67 4.12 -8.52 18.31
CA LEU A 67 3.67 -7.37 17.51
C LEU A 67 4.72 -6.95 16.48
N LYS A 68 5.99 -6.81 16.88
CA LYS A 68 7.08 -6.43 15.96
C LYS A 68 7.30 -7.48 14.87
N ASP A 69 7.36 -8.75 15.24
CA ASP A 69 7.60 -9.83 14.29
C ASP A 69 6.42 -9.99 13.31
N ARG A 70 5.18 -9.75 13.75
CA ARG A 70 4.00 -9.73 12.87
C ARG A 70 3.97 -8.51 11.97
N ALA A 71 4.31 -7.33 12.48
CA ALA A 71 4.41 -6.11 11.69
C ALA A 71 5.47 -6.26 10.57
N GLU A 72 6.63 -6.86 10.86
CA GLU A 72 7.64 -7.19 9.84
C GLU A 72 7.07 -8.12 8.75
N ALA A 73 6.28 -9.13 9.12
CA ALA A 73 5.63 -10.02 8.17
C ALA A 73 4.58 -9.30 7.31
N TYR A 74 3.78 -8.41 7.89
CA TYR A 74 2.85 -7.56 7.14
C TYR A 74 3.56 -6.63 6.15
N LEU A 75 4.73 -6.10 6.50
CA LEU A 75 5.53 -5.31 5.55
C LEU A 75 5.97 -6.12 4.32
N ILE A 76 6.25 -7.42 4.47
CA ILE A 76 6.60 -8.30 3.35
C ILE A 76 5.39 -8.54 2.45
N GLU A 77 4.20 -8.69 3.03
CA GLU A 77 2.93 -8.85 2.32
C GLU A 77 2.31 -7.53 1.82
N GLU A 78 3.03 -6.41 1.97
CA GLU A 78 2.58 -5.06 1.60
C GLU A 78 1.28 -4.62 2.31
N MET A 79 0.98 -5.23 3.46
CA MET A 79 -0.15 -4.93 4.35
C MET A 79 0.25 -3.80 5.32
N TYR A 80 0.46 -2.60 4.78
CA TYR A 80 1.09 -1.52 5.53
C TYR A 80 0.22 -0.95 6.65
N ASP A 81 -1.10 -0.91 6.49
CA ASP A 81 -2.03 -0.42 7.52
C ASP A 81 -1.99 -1.32 8.77
N GLU A 82 -2.01 -2.63 8.57
CA GLU A 82 -1.89 -3.63 9.63
C GLU A 82 -0.51 -3.58 10.31
N ALA A 83 0.56 -3.38 9.53
CA ALA A 83 1.90 -3.19 10.09
C ALA A 83 2.00 -1.94 10.98
N ILE A 84 1.40 -0.82 10.56
CA ILE A 84 1.35 0.43 11.34
C ILE A 84 0.61 0.20 12.66
N GLN A 85 -0.56 -0.43 12.59
CA GLN A 85 -1.36 -0.72 13.78
C GLN A 85 -0.61 -1.58 14.81
N ASP A 86 0.13 -2.59 14.35
CA ASP A 86 0.94 -3.43 15.24
C ASP A 86 2.09 -2.64 15.89
N TYR A 87 2.77 -1.77 15.13
CA TYR A 87 3.83 -0.93 15.69
C TYR A 87 3.30 0.14 16.66
N GLU A 88 2.14 0.73 16.38
CA GLU A 88 1.48 1.68 17.28
C GLU A 88 1.12 1.00 18.60
N THR A 89 0.49 -0.18 18.54
CA THR A 89 0.18 -0.98 19.73
C THR A 89 1.46 -1.33 20.50
N ALA A 90 2.53 -1.73 19.81
CA ALA A 90 3.81 -2.04 20.44
C ALA A 90 4.44 -0.81 21.12
N GLN A 91 4.26 0.38 20.54
CA GLN A 91 4.78 1.64 21.06
C GLN A 91 4.09 2.05 22.38
N GLU A 92 2.79 1.75 22.54
CA GLU A 92 2.05 1.98 23.80
C GLU A 92 2.63 1.21 24.99
N HIS A 93 3.23 0.04 24.72
CA HIS A 93 3.83 -0.81 25.75
C HIS A 93 5.35 -0.61 25.92
N ASN A 94 6.02 0.05 24.96
CA ASN A 94 7.45 0.35 25.01
C ASN A 94 7.83 1.59 24.17
N GLU A 95 7.61 2.77 24.74
CA GLU A 95 7.77 4.07 24.06
C GLU A 95 9.21 4.36 23.56
N ASN A 96 10.23 3.76 24.19
CA ASN A 96 11.64 4.06 23.92
C ASN A 96 12.35 3.05 23.00
N ASP A 97 11.65 2.04 22.48
CA ASP A 97 12.24 1.06 21.57
C ASP A 97 12.51 1.68 20.20
N GLN A 98 13.79 1.79 19.84
CA GLN A 98 14.25 2.31 18.56
C GLN A 98 13.71 1.49 17.38
N GLN A 99 13.61 0.16 17.51
CA GLN A 99 13.15 -0.72 16.44
C GLN A 99 11.67 -0.49 16.10
N ILE A 100 10.85 -0.20 17.11
CA ILE A 100 9.42 0.11 16.91
C ILE A 100 9.27 1.43 16.13
N ARG A 101 10.01 2.47 16.55
CA ARG A 101 9.97 3.77 15.86
C ARG A 101 10.44 3.68 14.41
N GLU A 102 11.58 3.02 14.18
CA GLU A 102 12.10 2.81 12.82
C GLU A 102 11.16 1.96 11.96
N GLY A 103 10.53 0.94 12.56
CA GLY A 103 9.52 0.09 11.93
C GLY A 103 8.28 0.88 11.52
N LEU A 104 7.74 1.71 12.42
CA LEU A 104 6.59 2.56 12.19
C LEU A 104 6.86 3.59 11.09
N GLU A 105 7.98 4.30 11.16
CA GLU A 105 8.40 5.26 10.13
C GLU A 105 8.55 4.58 8.76
N LYS A 106 9.14 3.37 8.73
CA LYS A 106 9.27 2.59 7.50
C LYS A 106 7.89 2.20 6.94
N ALA A 107 6.98 1.73 7.79
CA ALA A 107 5.63 1.32 7.39
C ALA A 107 4.83 2.50 6.83
N GLN A 108 4.82 3.64 7.53
CA GLN A 108 4.16 4.88 7.09
C GLN A 108 4.76 5.40 5.77
N ARG A 109 6.09 5.36 5.61
CA ARG A 109 6.75 5.75 4.37
C ARG A 109 6.35 4.83 3.20
N LEU A 110 6.29 3.52 3.43
CA LEU A 110 5.89 2.55 2.41
C LEU A 110 4.40 2.69 2.06
N LEU A 111 3.52 2.92 3.03
CA LEU A 111 2.11 3.24 2.79
C LEU A 111 1.97 4.51 1.95
N LYS A 112 2.68 5.58 2.31
CA LYS A 112 2.68 6.82 1.51
C LYS A 112 3.20 6.56 0.09
N GLN A 113 4.24 5.75 -0.06
CA GLN A 113 4.79 5.40 -1.36
C GLN A 113 3.84 4.53 -2.20
N SER A 114 3.10 3.60 -1.58
CA SER A 114 2.14 2.75 -2.27
C SER A 114 0.90 3.53 -2.72
N GLN A 115 0.52 4.58 -1.98
CA GLN A 115 -0.56 5.49 -2.33
C GLN A 115 -0.15 6.54 -3.39
N LYS A 116 1.15 6.88 -3.48
CA LYS A 116 1.65 7.82 -4.49
C LYS A 116 1.45 7.29 -5.91
N ARG A 117 0.81 8.10 -6.76
CA ARG A 117 0.57 7.77 -8.17
C ARG A 117 1.85 8.01 -8.98
N ASP A 118 2.39 6.96 -9.61
CA ASP A 118 3.44 7.13 -10.60
C ASP A 118 2.83 7.39 -11.99
N TYR A 119 2.64 8.67 -12.32
CA TYR A 119 2.03 9.10 -13.59
C TYR A 119 2.80 8.61 -14.84
N TYR A 120 4.12 8.49 -14.76
CA TYR A 120 4.93 7.96 -15.87
C TYR A 120 4.68 6.46 -16.07
N LYS A 121 4.61 5.71 -14.96
CA LYS A 121 4.29 4.28 -14.97
C LYS A 121 2.85 4.01 -15.44
N ILE A 122 1.89 4.85 -15.03
CA ILE A 122 0.48 4.77 -15.46
C ILE A 122 0.37 4.93 -16.99
N LEU A 123 1.05 5.92 -17.57
CA LEU A 123 1.06 6.11 -19.03
C LEU A 123 2.02 5.17 -19.77
N GLY A 124 2.89 4.45 -19.05
CA GLY A 124 3.91 3.59 -19.66
C GLY A 124 4.95 4.36 -20.47
N VAL A 125 5.29 5.59 -20.06
CA VAL A 125 6.26 6.45 -20.73
C VAL A 125 7.48 6.70 -19.85
N LYS A 126 8.63 7.03 -20.45
CA LYS A 126 9.85 7.36 -19.71
C LYS A 126 9.72 8.73 -19.03
N ARG A 127 10.48 8.96 -17.96
CA ARG A 127 10.53 10.27 -17.27
C ARG A 127 10.95 11.44 -18.17
N ASN A 128 11.73 11.18 -19.22
CA ASN A 128 12.12 12.19 -20.20
C ASN A 128 11.15 12.30 -21.41
N ALA A 129 9.98 11.67 -21.34
CA ALA A 129 9.04 11.63 -22.45
C ALA A 129 8.60 13.04 -22.86
N LYS A 130 8.50 13.25 -24.17
CA LYS A 130 8.02 14.52 -24.74
C LYS A 130 6.51 14.62 -24.60
N LYS A 131 5.97 15.84 -24.57
CA LYS A 131 4.52 16.09 -24.51
C LYS A 131 3.72 15.32 -25.57
N GLN A 132 4.27 15.18 -26.78
CA GLN A 132 3.65 14.40 -27.86
C GLN A 132 3.55 12.90 -27.53
N GLU A 133 4.57 12.33 -26.88
CA GLU A 133 4.59 10.92 -26.47
C GLU A 133 3.58 10.65 -25.35
N ILE A 134 3.50 11.57 -24.38
CA ILE A 134 2.51 11.56 -23.29
C ILE A 134 1.09 11.57 -23.86
N ILE A 135 0.79 12.48 -24.81
CA ILE A 135 -0.53 12.56 -25.46
C ILE A 135 -0.83 11.29 -26.26
N LYS A 136 0.17 10.73 -26.95
CA LYS A 136 0.02 9.49 -27.73
C LYS A 136 -0.29 8.29 -26.83
N ALA A 137 0.44 8.16 -25.72
CA ALA A 137 0.21 7.11 -24.73
C ALA A 137 -1.18 7.24 -24.08
N TYR A 138 -1.55 8.46 -23.67
CA TYR A 138 -2.88 8.76 -23.15
C TYR A 138 -3.99 8.32 -24.12
N ARG A 139 -3.92 8.71 -25.40
CA ARG A 139 -4.95 8.33 -26.38
C ARG A 139 -5.10 6.81 -26.53
N LYS A 140 -3.98 6.09 -26.54
CA LYS A 140 -3.98 4.62 -26.63
C LYS A 140 -4.64 3.99 -25.41
N LEU A 141 -4.26 4.43 -24.21
CA LEU A 141 -4.78 3.89 -22.95
C LEU A 141 -6.22 4.29 -22.69
N ALA A 142 -6.61 5.53 -23.03
CA ALA A 142 -7.98 6.01 -22.91
C ALA A 142 -8.93 5.23 -23.83
N LEU A 143 -8.50 4.91 -25.06
CA LEU A 143 -9.28 4.05 -25.95
C LEU A 143 -9.38 2.62 -25.41
N GLN A 144 -8.32 2.08 -24.79
CA GLN A 144 -8.30 0.72 -24.25
C GLN A 144 -9.17 0.57 -23.00
N TRP A 145 -9.07 1.52 -22.07
CA TRP A 145 -9.73 1.50 -20.77
C TRP A 145 -11.04 2.29 -20.75
N HIS A 146 -11.61 2.60 -21.91
CA HIS A 146 -12.93 3.21 -21.98
C HIS A 146 -13.99 2.24 -21.41
N PRO A 147 -14.90 2.68 -20.50
CA PRO A 147 -15.92 1.82 -19.91
C PRO A 147 -16.79 1.07 -20.94
N ASP A 148 -17.01 1.67 -22.12
CA ASP A 148 -17.78 1.05 -23.21
C ASP A 148 -17.15 -0.25 -23.76
N ASN A 149 -15.86 -0.47 -23.54
CA ASN A 149 -15.19 -1.71 -23.96
C ASN A 149 -15.46 -2.90 -23.03
N PHE A 150 -16.07 -2.66 -21.86
CA PHE A 150 -16.29 -3.66 -20.83
C PHE A 150 -17.78 -3.88 -20.62
N GLN A 151 -18.19 -5.14 -20.51
CA GLN A 151 -19.60 -5.51 -20.36
C GLN A 151 -19.98 -5.74 -18.89
N ASN A 152 -19.06 -6.30 -18.11
CA ASN A 152 -19.26 -6.64 -16.71
C ASN A 152 -19.13 -5.41 -15.79
N GLU A 153 -19.99 -5.29 -14.79
CA GLU A 153 -20.01 -4.16 -13.86
C GLU A 153 -18.71 -4.04 -13.05
N GLU A 154 -18.12 -5.16 -12.62
CA GLU A 154 -16.82 -5.15 -11.93
C GLU A 154 -15.68 -4.70 -12.84
N GLU A 155 -15.70 -5.11 -14.10
CA GLU A 155 -14.70 -4.71 -15.09
C GLU A 155 -14.84 -3.23 -15.46
N LYS A 156 -16.07 -2.74 -15.60
CA LYS A 156 -16.35 -1.30 -15.79
C LYS A 156 -15.82 -0.47 -14.64
N LYS A 157 -16.05 -0.88 -13.38
CA LYS A 157 -15.49 -0.20 -12.21
C LYS A 157 -13.96 -0.22 -12.19
N LYS A 158 -13.33 -1.34 -12.57
CA LYS A 158 -11.86 -1.42 -12.70
C LYS A 158 -11.33 -0.53 -13.83
N ALA A 159 -12.03 -0.48 -14.96
CA ALA A 159 -11.70 0.36 -16.09
C ALA A 159 -11.85 1.84 -15.78
N GLU A 160 -12.91 2.22 -15.07
CA GLU A 160 -13.16 3.59 -14.60
C GLU A 160 -12.02 4.07 -13.69
N LYS A 161 -11.63 3.27 -12.69
CA LYS A 161 -10.48 3.61 -11.82
C LYS A 161 -9.21 3.84 -12.64
N LYS A 162 -8.90 2.95 -13.58
CA LYS A 162 -7.73 3.11 -14.47
C LYS A 162 -7.85 4.32 -15.37
N PHE A 163 -9.04 4.60 -15.91
CA PHE A 163 -9.27 5.75 -16.77
C PHE A 163 -9.04 7.07 -16.02
N ILE A 164 -9.48 7.14 -14.77
CA ILE A 164 -9.23 8.28 -13.87
C ILE A 164 -7.72 8.46 -13.69
N ASP A 165 -6.98 7.39 -13.39
CA ASP A 165 -5.51 7.45 -13.23
C ASP A 165 -4.81 7.90 -14.53
N ILE A 166 -5.26 7.37 -15.68
CA ILE A 166 -4.73 7.74 -17.01
C ILE A 166 -4.98 9.22 -17.32
N ALA A 167 -6.16 9.73 -16.99
CA ALA A 167 -6.52 11.14 -17.17
C ALA A 167 -5.67 12.05 -16.29
N ALA A 168 -5.57 11.74 -15.00
CA ALA A 168 -4.72 12.44 -14.03
C ALA A 168 -3.25 12.46 -14.48
N ALA A 169 -2.72 11.32 -14.95
CA ALA A 169 -1.35 11.23 -15.43
C ALA A 169 -1.10 12.11 -16.66
N LYS A 170 -2.04 12.15 -17.61
CA LYS A 170 -1.93 13.06 -18.77
C LYS A 170 -1.92 14.50 -18.31
N GLU A 171 -2.80 14.88 -17.39
CA GLU A 171 -2.92 16.26 -16.90
C GLU A 171 -1.60 16.74 -16.30
N VAL A 172 -1.11 16.02 -15.28
CA VAL A 172 0.14 16.35 -14.59
C VAL A 172 1.33 16.39 -15.53
N LEU A 173 1.49 15.38 -16.39
CA LEU A 173 2.67 15.29 -17.25
C LEU A 173 2.63 16.22 -18.47
N SER A 174 1.44 16.71 -18.86
CA SER A 174 1.28 17.61 -20.01
C SER A 174 1.45 19.09 -19.69
N ASP A 175 1.28 19.45 -18.42
CA ASP A 175 1.52 20.79 -17.89
C ASP A 175 2.96 20.90 -17.36
N PRO A 176 3.78 21.86 -17.86
CA PRO A 176 5.17 21.98 -17.44
C PRO A 176 5.36 22.27 -15.95
N GLU A 177 4.46 23.02 -15.32
CA GLU A 177 4.56 23.40 -13.91
C GLU A 177 4.17 22.22 -13.01
N MET A 178 3.05 21.55 -13.32
CA MET A 178 2.60 20.37 -12.58
C MET A 178 3.59 19.21 -12.73
N ARG A 179 4.14 19.00 -13.93
CA ARG A 179 5.18 18.01 -14.17
C ARG A 179 6.43 18.30 -13.36
N LYS A 180 6.85 19.57 -13.29
CA LYS A 180 8.01 19.97 -12.51
C LYS A 180 7.79 19.66 -11.03
N LYS A 181 6.66 20.04 -10.44
CA LYS A 181 6.32 19.69 -9.04
C LYS A 181 6.39 18.19 -8.79
N PHE A 182 5.81 17.40 -9.70
CA PHE A 182 5.86 15.95 -9.62
C PHE A 182 7.28 15.38 -9.73
N ASP A 183 8.10 15.93 -10.62
CA ASP A 183 9.52 15.55 -10.77
C ASP A 183 10.35 15.96 -9.54
N ASP A 184 9.97 17.05 -8.85
CA ASP A 184 10.57 17.52 -7.59
C ASP A 184 10.09 16.70 -6.36
N GLY A 185 9.16 15.76 -6.54
CA GLY A 185 8.68 14.82 -5.51
C GLY A 185 7.38 15.22 -4.81
N GLU A 186 6.77 16.32 -5.24
CA GLU A 186 5.46 16.81 -4.79
C GLU A 186 4.38 16.34 -5.75
N ASP A 187 3.39 15.58 -5.27
CA ASP A 187 2.26 15.22 -6.12
C ASP A 187 1.28 16.40 -6.20
N PRO A 188 1.11 17.06 -7.37
CA PRO A 188 0.26 18.23 -7.51
C PRO A 188 -1.24 17.92 -7.34
N LEU A 189 -1.63 16.64 -7.40
CA LEU A 189 -3.00 16.19 -7.20
C LEU A 189 -3.25 15.59 -5.82
N ASP A 190 -2.23 15.51 -4.96
CA ASP A 190 -2.38 15.05 -3.58
C ASP A 190 -3.01 16.15 -2.71
N ALA A 191 -4.00 15.79 -1.91
CA ALA A 191 -4.75 16.73 -1.08
C ALA A 191 -3.89 17.30 0.06
N GLU A 192 -2.85 16.57 0.46
CA GLU A 192 -1.97 16.95 1.56
C GLU A 192 -0.83 17.88 1.11
N SER A 193 -0.49 17.90 -0.18
CA SER A 193 0.46 18.85 -0.77
C SER A 193 -0.15 20.25 -0.97
N GLN A 194 -1.49 20.36 -0.96
CA GLN A 194 -2.21 21.63 -0.88
C GLN A 194 -2.54 21.96 0.58
N GLN A 195 -1.58 22.55 1.31
CA GLN A 195 -1.86 23.19 2.60
C GLN A 195 -2.92 24.29 2.43
N GLY A 196 -4.20 23.94 2.63
CA GLY A 196 -5.30 24.89 2.75
C GLY A 196 -6.65 24.41 2.24
N GLY A 197 -7.37 23.57 3.00
CA GLY A 197 -8.81 23.41 2.82
C GLY A 197 -9.37 22.06 3.23
N GLY A 198 -9.90 21.97 4.45
CA GLY A 198 -10.60 20.78 4.96
C GLY A 198 -11.87 20.45 4.18
N GLY A 199 -11.97 19.20 3.71
CA GLY A 199 -13.16 18.60 3.14
C GLY A 199 -12.83 17.34 2.34
N ASN A 200 -13.64 16.28 2.46
CA ASN A 200 -13.48 14.99 1.77
C ASN A 200 -12.93 15.13 0.32
N PRO A 201 -11.68 14.67 0.04
CA PRO A 201 -10.97 15.01 -1.20
C PRO A 201 -11.56 14.39 -2.47
N PHE A 202 -12.13 13.19 -2.36
CA PHE A 202 -12.52 12.39 -3.53
C PHE A 202 -13.74 12.94 -4.28
N HIS A 203 -14.68 13.57 -3.58
CA HIS A 203 -15.93 14.06 -4.18
C HIS A 203 -15.91 15.57 -4.47
N ARG A 204 -15.04 16.34 -3.80
CA ARG A 204 -14.84 17.77 -4.09
C ARG A 204 -13.78 18.02 -5.16
N SER A 205 -12.71 17.23 -5.26
CA SER A 205 -11.67 17.46 -6.27
C SER A 205 -12.21 17.35 -7.71
N TRP A 206 -13.16 16.43 -7.93
CA TRP A 206 -13.80 16.24 -9.23
C TRP A 206 -14.91 17.25 -9.53
N ASN A 207 -15.79 17.54 -8.57
CA ASN A 207 -16.92 18.48 -8.78
C ASN A 207 -16.55 19.96 -8.58
N SER A 208 -15.44 20.27 -7.92
CA SER A 208 -15.00 21.66 -7.66
C SER A 208 -13.89 22.13 -8.61
N TRP A 209 -13.31 21.23 -9.41
CA TRP A 209 -12.63 21.63 -10.63
C TRP A 209 -13.71 22.20 -11.55
N GLN A 210 -13.63 23.49 -11.89
CA GLN A 210 -14.55 24.18 -12.79
C GLN A 210 -14.55 23.48 -14.17
N GLY A 211 -15.33 22.40 -14.23
CA GLY A 211 -15.71 21.61 -15.39
C GLY A 211 -14.76 20.48 -15.86
N PHE A 212 -14.09 19.77 -14.96
CA PHE A 212 -13.55 18.44 -15.31
C PHE A 212 -14.44 17.31 -14.79
N ASN A 213 -15.70 17.28 -15.24
CA ASN A 213 -16.46 16.04 -15.25
C ASN A 213 -16.36 15.43 -16.66
N PRO A 214 -15.51 14.41 -16.90
CA PRO A 214 -15.51 13.66 -18.15
C PRO A 214 -16.83 12.90 -18.38
N PHE A 215 -17.74 12.89 -17.40
CA PHE A 215 -19.06 12.27 -17.45
C PHE A 215 -20.24 13.24 -17.22
N SER A 216 -20.03 14.56 -17.06
CA SER A 216 -21.14 15.53 -16.85
C SER A 216 -21.11 16.65 -17.87
N SER A 217 -22.31 16.99 -18.33
CA SER A 217 -22.65 17.84 -19.47
C SER A 217 -22.31 19.34 -19.32
N GLY A 218 -21.42 19.75 -18.42
CA GLY A 218 -21.29 21.16 -18.00
C GLY A 218 -19.88 21.77 -17.95
N GLY A 219 -18.81 21.05 -18.30
CA GLY A 219 -17.43 21.55 -18.17
C GLY A 219 -16.74 22.01 -19.47
N PRO A 220 -15.63 22.78 -19.42
CA PRO A 220 -14.93 23.29 -20.60
C PRO A 220 -14.30 22.18 -21.47
N PHE A 221 -14.33 20.92 -21.02
CA PHE A 221 -14.03 19.75 -21.83
C PHE A 221 -15.32 19.17 -22.44
N ARG A 222 -15.67 19.65 -23.64
CA ARG A 222 -16.71 19.04 -24.48
C ARG A 222 -16.20 17.70 -25.05
N PHE A 223 -16.61 16.58 -24.48
CA PHE A 223 -16.62 15.29 -25.19
C PHE A 223 -17.98 15.17 -25.90
N LYS A 224 -18.01 15.37 -27.23
CA LYS A 224 -19.20 15.11 -28.05
C LYS A 224 -19.15 13.66 -28.55
N PHE A 225 -19.97 12.80 -27.96
CA PHE A 225 -20.31 11.50 -28.52
C PHE A 225 -21.13 11.70 -29.80
N HIS A 226 -20.56 11.37 -30.96
CA HIS A 226 -21.34 11.17 -32.19
C HIS A 226 -21.36 9.68 -32.49
N PHE A 227 -22.55 9.10 -32.39
CA PHE A 227 -22.85 7.79 -32.95
C PHE A 227 -23.22 7.99 -34.42
N ASN A 228 -22.52 7.31 -35.31
CA ASN A 228 -22.99 7.01 -36.67
C ASN A 228 -23.20 5.51 -36.76
#